data_AF-A0A7C5I739-F1
#
_entry.id   AF-A0A7C5I739-F1
#
_cell.length_a   1.000
_cell.length_b   1.000
_cell.length_c   1.000
_cell.angle_alpha   90.00
_cell.angle_beta   90.00
_cell.angle_gamma   90.00
#
_symmetry.space_group_name_H-M   'P 1'
#
loop_
_entity.id
_entity.type
_entity.pdbx_description
1 polymer ?
#
loop_
_entity_poly.entity_id
_entity_poly.type
_entity_poly.pdbx_seq_one_letter_code
_entity_poly.pdbx_strand_id
1 'polypeptide(L)'
;MSERIYKLQPDRTIQLRGFSDLGASAAIHSATAEGFTVSGVFRDAADFAVLVLYDADNFYEHPRLKYLPDTDFSGLTLSFDVRYSGLMPLDSPKYPTIDWPFLDVIRPDGTTAKIRLFEHAVQVSGDYTCASASFVIEDNGLQPYDRVTLWYQNFAFDYIVPDQSGPLPTAAEVAAALAAQINAVNWEALGILFPLAAQADGATLHIQTTRPGADGNMLRMYAVAKNARLRASNPVAVFQGGSS
;
A
#
# COMPACT_ATOMS: atom_id res chain seq x y z
N MET A 1 -7.50 18.61 -44.47
CA MET A 1 -7.87 17.21 -44.17
C MET A 1 -8.50 17.20 -42.79
N SER A 2 -9.54 16.40 -42.57
CA SER A 2 -10.05 16.15 -41.22
C SER A 2 -8.98 15.37 -40.43
N GLU A 3 -8.69 15.82 -39.22
CA GLU A 3 -7.82 15.09 -38.29
C GLU A 3 -8.46 13.75 -37.90
N ARG A 4 -7.64 12.70 -37.72
CA ARG A 4 -8.09 11.41 -37.19
C ARG A 4 -7.90 11.41 -35.68
N ILE A 5 -8.97 11.21 -34.94
CA ILE A 5 -8.96 11.04 -33.49
C ILE A 5 -8.95 9.54 -33.17
N TYR A 6 -8.06 9.11 -32.29
CA TYR A 6 -7.99 7.73 -31.82
C TYR A 6 -8.71 7.56 -30.49
N LYS A 7 -9.32 6.39 -30.25
CA LYS A 7 -9.87 6.03 -28.93
C LYS A 7 -8.75 6.03 -27.90
N LEU A 8 -9.05 6.47 -26.68
CA LEU A 8 -8.11 6.51 -25.55
C LEU A 8 -6.89 7.41 -25.80
N GLN A 9 -6.93 8.25 -26.84
CA GLN A 9 -5.89 9.25 -27.10
C GLN A 9 -5.95 10.32 -25.99
N PRO A 10 -4.86 10.55 -25.24
CA PRO A 10 -4.89 11.42 -24.06
C PRO A 10 -5.28 12.86 -24.32
N ASP A 11 -4.77 13.48 -25.38
CA ASP A 11 -5.07 14.88 -25.72
C ASP A 11 -6.40 15.08 -26.47
N ARG A 12 -7.23 14.04 -26.60
CA ARG A 12 -8.53 14.12 -27.31
C ARG A 12 -9.69 13.52 -26.52
N THR A 13 -9.49 12.38 -25.88
CA THR A 13 -10.60 11.59 -25.30
C THR A 13 -10.55 11.50 -23.79
N ILE A 14 -9.39 11.80 -23.18
CA ILE A 14 -9.23 11.75 -21.72
C ILE A 14 -9.61 13.09 -21.12
N GLN A 15 -10.37 13.06 -20.04
CA GLN A 15 -10.86 14.26 -19.37
C GLN A 15 -11.05 14.04 -17.87
N LEU A 16 -11.08 15.12 -17.10
CA LEU A 16 -11.54 15.10 -15.72
C LEU A 16 -13.04 15.36 -15.68
N ARG A 17 -13.80 14.41 -15.14
CA ARG A 17 -15.23 14.59 -14.89
C ARG A 17 -15.49 15.51 -13.69
N GLY A 18 -14.59 15.49 -12.72
CA GLY A 18 -14.71 16.29 -11.51
C GLY A 18 -13.74 15.85 -10.43
N PHE A 19 -13.87 16.47 -9.27
CA PHE A 19 -13.14 16.17 -8.04
C PHE A 19 -14.08 16.30 -6.84
N SER A 20 -13.63 15.87 -5.66
CA SER A 20 -14.38 15.91 -4.40
C SER A 20 -14.68 17.33 -3.88
N ASP A 21 -15.32 17.42 -2.72
CA ASP A 21 -15.91 18.64 -2.13
C ASP A 21 -14.89 19.73 -1.71
N LEU A 22 -15.33 20.61 -0.80
CA LEU A 22 -14.79 21.94 -0.52
C LEU A 22 -13.28 21.96 -0.27
N GLY A 23 -12.54 22.42 -1.27
CA GLY A 23 -11.10 22.66 -1.20
C GLY A 23 -10.24 21.70 -2.00
N ALA A 24 -10.83 20.64 -2.57
CA ALA A 24 -10.20 19.86 -3.61
C ALA A 24 -10.24 20.59 -4.96
N SER A 25 -9.23 20.37 -5.78
CA SER A 25 -9.15 20.87 -7.16
C SER A 25 -8.20 19.98 -7.92
N ALA A 26 -8.56 19.63 -9.16
CA ALA A 26 -7.67 18.91 -10.05
C ALA A 26 -7.78 19.42 -11.49
N ALA A 27 -6.70 19.30 -12.24
CA ALA A 27 -6.62 19.62 -13.66
C ALA A 27 -5.84 18.54 -14.41
N ILE A 28 -6.31 18.22 -15.62
CA ILE A 28 -5.51 17.52 -16.62
C ILE A 28 -4.72 18.56 -17.42
N HIS A 29 -3.44 18.33 -17.61
CA HIS A 29 -2.57 19.22 -18.38
C HIS A 29 -1.42 18.43 -19.03
N SER A 30 -0.62 19.13 -19.84
CA SER A 30 0.52 18.53 -20.56
C SER A 30 0.14 17.28 -21.36
N ALA A 31 -1.09 17.25 -21.90
CA ALA A 31 -1.58 16.13 -22.69
C ALA A 31 -0.94 16.15 -24.09
N THR A 32 -0.42 15.01 -24.52
CA THR A 32 0.02 14.71 -25.88
C THR A 32 -0.75 13.50 -26.41
N ALA A 33 -0.42 13.01 -27.60
CA ALA A 33 -1.03 11.79 -28.12
C ALA A 33 -0.63 10.52 -27.34
N GLU A 34 0.40 10.60 -26.50
CA GLU A 34 1.01 9.45 -25.81
C GLU A 34 0.96 9.54 -24.28
N GLY A 35 0.65 10.71 -23.72
CA GLY A 35 0.67 10.89 -22.27
C GLY A 35 -0.06 12.14 -21.80
N PHE A 36 -0.24 12.23 -20.49
CA PHE A 36 -0.88 13.36 -19.83
C PHE A 36 -0.45 13.42 -18.36
N THR A 37 -0.73 14.54 -17.70
CA THR A 37 -0.52 14.69 -16.26
C THR A 37 -1.82 15.14 -15.60
N VAL A 38 -2.13 14.53 -14.46
CA VAL A 38 -3.18 14.99 -13.56
C VAL A 38 -2.49 15.57 -12.33
N SER A 39 -2.79 16.82 -12.01
CA SER A 39 -2.32 17.47 -10.80
C SER A 39 -3.47 18.14 -10.08
N GLY A 40 -3.32 18.34 -8.78
CA GLY A 40 -4.39 18.88 -7.95
C GLY A 40 -3.93 19.27 -6.56
N VAL A 41 -4.84 19.94 -5.85
CA VAL A 41 -4.76 20.17 -4.41
C VAL A 41 -5.81 19.28 -3.78
N PHE A 42 -5.38 18.39 -2.89
CA PHE A 42 -6.22 17.48 -2.12
C PHE A 42 -5.92 17.75 -0.64
N ARG A 43 -6.95 18.06 0.15
CA ARG A 43 -6.82 18.50 1.56
C ARG A 43 -7.22 17.43 2.55
N ASP A 44 -8.10 16.51 2.15
CA ASP A 44 -8.51 15.35 2.92
C ASP A 44 -7.98 14.05 2.30
N ALA A 45 -7.81 13.02 3.11
CA ALA A 45 -7.47 11.67 2.64
C ALA A 45 -8.60 11.06 1.79
N ALA A 46 -9.83 11.54 1.92
CA ALA A 46 -10.97 11.15 1.09
C ALA A 46 -11.08 11.97 -0.21
N ASP A 47 -10.20 12.95 -0.45
CA ASP A 47 -10.28 13.74 -1.67
C ASP A 47 -9.83 12.96 -2.90
N PHE A 48 -10.49 13.20 -4.03
CA PHE A 48 -10.22 12.49 -5.28
C PHE A 48 -10.55 13.31 -6.52
N ALA A 49 -10.06 12.83 -7.65
CA ALA A 49 -10.45 13.31 -8.97
C ALA A 49 -10.86 12.12 -9.85
N VAL A 50 -11.87 12.31 -10.69
CA VAL A 50 -12.38 11.28 -11.59
C VAL A 50 -11.82 11.52 -12.98
N LEU A 51 -10.84 10.70 -13.35
CA LEU A 51 -10.28 10.66 -14.69
C LEU A 51 -11.09 9.70 -15.57
N VAL A 52 -11.66 10.22 -16.64
CA VAL A 52 -12.39 9.44 -17.64
C VAL A 52 -11.47 9.21 -18.82
N LEU A 53 -11.16 7.94 -19.10
CA LEU A 53 -10.28 7.56 -20.21
C LEU A 53 -11.01 7.57 -21.57
N TYR A 54 -12.29 7.21 -21.55
CA TYR A 54 -13.17 7.26 -22.71
C TYR A 54 -14.63 7.33 -22.26
N ASP A 55 -15.42 8.12 -22.98
CA ASP A 55 -16.86 8.21 -22.83
C ASP A 55 -17.50 8.03 -24.21
N ALA A 56 -18.35 7.01 -24.37
CA ALA A 56 -18.99 6.74 -25.65
C ALA A 56 -19.91 7.88 -26.10
N ASP A 57 -20.57 8.56 -25.17
CA ASP A 57 -21.57 9.57 -25.52
C ASP A 57 -20.97 10.94 -25.83
N ASN A 58 -19.77 11.19 -25.30
CA ASN A 58 -19.02 12.44 -25.42
C ASN A 58 -19.95 13.63 -25.11
N PHE A 59 -20.28 13.79 -23.83
CA PHE A 59 -21.29 14.75 -23.36
C PHE A 59 -20.90 16.22 -23.56
N TYR A 60 -19.61 16.53 -23.72
CA TYR A 60 -19.10 17.89 -23.62
C TYR A 60 -18.82 18.54 -24.97
N GLU A 61 -18.43 17.75 -25.98
CA GLU A 61 -18.09 18.31 -27.27
C GLU A 61 -19.33 18.74 -28.06
N HIS A 62 -19.14 19.74 -28.92
CA HIS A 62 -20.19 20.24 -29.78
C HIS A 62 -20.73 19.10 -30.68
N PRO A 63 -22.06 18.95 -30.87
CA PRO A 63 -22.64 17.84 -31.64
C PRO A 63 -22.12 17.68 -33.08
N ARG A 64 -21.59 18.75 -33.68
CA ARG A 64 -20.97 18.73 -35.01
C ARG A 64 -19.50 18.31 -35.02
N LEU A 65 -18.86 18.24 -33.86
CA LEU A 65 -17.44 17.91 -33.69
C LEU A 65 -17.25 16.54 -33.04
N LYS A 66 -18.19 16.12 -32.19
CA LYS A 66 -18.08 14.87 -31.45
C LYS A 66 -18.12 13.64 -32.34
N TYR A 67 -17.38 12.61 -31.93
CA TYR A 67 -17.46 11.29 -32.53
C TYR A 67 -18.81 10.61 -32.27
N LEU A 68 -19.17 9.66 -33.13
CA LEU A 68 -20.32 8.79 -32.89
C LEU A 68 -20.01 7.82 -31.73
N PRO A 69 -20.99 7.48 -30.88
CA PRO A 69 -20.80 6.50 -29.84
C PRO A 69 -20.28 5.18 -30.39
N ASP A 70 -19.15 4.72 -29.85
CA ASP A 70 -18.49 3.52 -30.33
C ASP A 70 -17.79 2.78 -29.19
N THR A 71 -18.37 1.64 -28.83
CA THR A 71 -17.94 0.82 -27.70
C THR A 71 -17.05 -0.35 -28.12
N ASP A 72 -16.61 -0.42 -29.38
CA ASP A 72 -15.75 -1.49 -29.87
C ASP A 72 -14.27 -1.26 -29.52
N PHE A 73 -13.78 -1.95 -28.50
CA PHE A 73 -12.36 -1.93 -28.13
C PHE A 73 -11.60 -3.17 -28.63
N SER A 74 -12.17 -3.93 -29.56
CA SER A 74 -11.56 -5.16 -30.07
C SER A 74 -10.18 -4.90 -30.67
N GLY A 75 -9.20 -5.71 -30.25
CA GLY A 75 -7.82 -5.58 -30.72
C GLY A 75 -7.04 -4.41 -30.11
N LEU A 76 -7.61 -3.65 -29.18
CA LEU A 76 -6.90 -2.61 -28.44
C LEU A 76 -6.32 -3.17 -27.13
N THR A 77 -5.11 -2.73 -26.80
CA THR A 77 -4.50 -2.93 -25.49
C THR A 77 -4.19 -1.56 -24.91
N LEU A 78 -4.63 -1.33 -23.68
CA LEU A 78 -4.35 -0.10 -22.96
C LEU A 78 -3.16 -0.32 -22.04
N SER A 79 -2.12 0.49 -22.22
CA SER A 79 -0.89 0.42 -21.44
C SER A 79 -0.53 1.82 -20.94
N PHE A 80 -0.18 1.93 -19.66
CA PHE A 80 0.32 3.16 -19.06
C PHE A 80 1.55 2.87 -18.21
N ASP A 81 2.54 3.74 -18.31
CA ASP A 81 3.55 3.91 -17.27
C ASP A 81 2.99 4.91 -16.26
N VAL A 82 2.51 4.40 -15.12
CA VAL A 82 1.89 5.25 -14.10
C VAL A 82 2.95 5.73 -13.10
N ARG A 83 2.98 7.03 -12.87
CA ARG A 83 3.76 7.65 -11.80
C ARG A 83 2.86 8.53 -10.94
N TYR A 84 2.86 8.28 -9.63
CA TYR A 84 2.12 9.05 -8.65
C TYR A 84 3.07 9.63 -7.59
N SER A 85 2.67 10.74 -6.98
CA SER A 85 3.36 11.33 -5.84
C SER A 85 2.34 12.06 -4.98
N GLY A 86 2.40 11.87 -3.66
CA GLY A 86 1.44 12.48 -2.73
C GLY A 86 0.00 11.97 -2.87
N LEU A 87 -0.19 10.83 -3.53
CA LEU A 87 -1.49 10.17 -3.74
C LEU A 87 -1.49 8.77 -3.13
N MET A 88 -2.67 8.20 -2.94
CA MET A 88 -2.78 6.79 -2.60
C MET A 88 -2.25 5.94 -3.75
N PRO A 89 -1.26 5.07 -3.53
CA PRO A 89 -0.65 4.31 -4.61
C PRO A 89 -1.54 3.12 -5.00
N LEU A 90 -1.36 2.61 -6.22
CA LEU A 90 -2.20 1.53 -6.77
C LEU A 90 -1.99 0.20 -6.04
N ASP A 91 -0.79 -0.01 -5.49
CA ASP A 91 -0.41 -1.14 -4.65
C ASP A 91 -0.96 -1.03 -3.22
N SER A 92 -1.65 0.06 -2.85
CA SER A 92 -2.20 0.20 -1.49
C SER A 92 -3.18 -0.94 -1.16
N PRO A 93 -2.98 -1.67 -0.04
CA PRO A 93 -3.92 -2.68 0.43
C PRO A 93 -5.06 -2.10 1.27
N LYS A 94 -5.09 -0.78 1.51
CA LYS A 94 -6.14 -0.15 2.29
C LYS A 94 -7.50 -0.38 1.65
N TYR A 95 -8.53 -0.36 2.49
CA TYR A 95 -9.90 -0.48 2.01
C TYR A 95 -10.23 0.69 1.06
N PRO A 96 -10.67 0.40 -0.18
CA PRO A 96 -10.99 1.41 -1.17
C PRO A 96 -12.32 2.09 -0.86
N THR A 97 -12.27 3.14 -0.03
CA THR A 97 -13.43 4.01 0.22
C THR A 97 -13.87 4.76 -1.04
N ILE A 98 -12.94 4.95 -1.97
CA ILE A 98 -13.15 5.39 -3.35
C ILE A 98 -12.40 4.41 -4.26
N ASP A 99 -12.81 4.34 -5.53
CA ASP A 99 -12.28 3.38 -6.49
C ASP A 99 -10.91 3.76 -7.08
N TRP A 100 -10.03 4.40 -6.29
CA TRP A 100 -8.68 4.78 -6.76
C TRP A 100 -7.84 3.63 -7.35
N PRO A 101 -7.92 2.37 -6.88
CA PRO A 101 -7.06 1.30 -7.39
C PRO A 101 -7.73 0.53 -8.55
N PHE A 102 -8.91 0.96 -9.00
CA PHE A 102 -9.68 0.25 -10.02
C PHE A 102 -9.82 1.06 -11.30
N LEU A 103 -9.91 0.35 -12.42
CA LEU A 103 -10.55 0.85 -13.63
C LEU A 103 -12.02 0.46 -13.61
N ASP A 104 -12.89 1.46 -13.49
CA ASP A 104 -14.34 1.29 -13.59
C ASP A 104 -14.79 1.29 -15.05
N VAL A 105 -15.60 0.31 -15.42
CA VAL A 105 -16.11 0.13 -16.78
C VAL A 105 -17.63 0.06 -16.75
N ILE A 106 -18.29 0.85 -17.59
CA ILE A 106 -19.72 0.73 -17.90
C ILE A 106 -19.82 0.19 -19.33
N ARG A 107 -20.51 -0.93 -19.50
CA ARG A 107 -20.69 -1.60 -20.79
C ARG A 107 -21.92 -1.09 -21.53
N PRO A 108 -22.05 -1.36 -22.84
CA PRO A 108 -23.19 -0.91 -23.65
C PRO A 108 -24.54 -1.45 -23.16
N ASP A 109 -24.53 -2.60 -22.51
CA ASP A 109 -25.71 -3.22 -21.91
C ASP A 109 -26.06 -2.66 -20.51
N GLY A 110 -25.33 -1.64 -20.05
CA GLY A 110 -25.49 -1.02 -18.73
C GLY A 110 -24.85 -1.79 -17.58
N THR A 111 -24.25 -2.97 -17.82
CA THR A 111 -23.53 -3.69 -16.78
C THR A 111 -22.20 -3.01 -16.46
N THR A 112 -21.73 -3.20 -15.22
CA THR A 112 -20.48 -2.59 -14.75
C THR A 112 -19.40 -3.64 -14.51
N ALA A 113 -18.15 -3.22 -14.49
CA ALA A 113 -17.04 -4.00 -13.96
C ALA A 113 -16.00 -3.10 -13.31
N LYS A 114 -15.28 -3.68 -12.35
CA LYS A 114 -14.12 -3.07 -11.70
C LYS A 114 -12.92 -3.96 -11.93
N ILE A 115 -11.85 -3.40 -12.47
CA ILE A 115 -10.62 -4.12 -12.76
C ILE A 115 -9.55 -3.57 -11.83
N ARG A 116 -8.97 -4.40 -10.95
CA ARG A 116 -7.95 -3.95 -10.01
C ARG A 116 -6.65 -3.70 -10.76
N LEU A 117 -6.23 -2.45 -10.87
CA LEU A 117 -5.12 -2.04 -11.75
C LEU A 117 -3.81 -2.72 -11.37
N PHE A 118 -3.54 -2.86 -10.07
CA PHE A 118 -2.28 -3.42 -9.60
C PHE A 118 -2.11 -4.92 -9.91
N GLU A 119 -3.20 -5.67 -10.11
CA GLU A 119 -3.13 -7.08 -10.54
C GLU A 119 -2.65 -7.24 -11.99
N HIS A 120 -2.67 -6.15 -12.75
CA HIS A 120 -2.20 -6.06 -14.14
C HIS A 120 -0.94 -5.19 -14.29
N ALA A 121 -0.34 -4.78 -13.16
CA ALA A 121 0.84 -3.92 -13.16
C ALA A 121 2.13 -4.74 -13.06
N VAL A 122 3.19 -4.21 -13.66
CA VAL A 122 4.57 -4.65 -13.44
C VAL A 122 5.42 -3.41 -13.16
N GLN A 123 6.41 -3.55 -12.29
CA GLN A 123 7.32 -2.45 -11.99
C GLN A 123 8.14 -2.12 -13.24
N VAL A 124 8.03 -0.88 -13.72
CA VAL A 124 8.79 -0.39 -14.89
C VAL A 124 10.08 0.31 -14.45
N SER A 125 10.05 1.04 -13.34
CA SER A 125 11.20 1.75 -12.76
C SER A 125 10.96 2.08 -11.27
N GLY A 126 11.93 2.74 -10.62
CA GLY A 126 11.83 3.13 -9.20
C GLY A 126 12.15 2.00 -8.23
N ASP A 127 11.93 2.25 -6.94
CA ASP A 127 12.09 1.26 -5.87
C ASP A 127 10.72 0.75 -5.41
N TYR A 128 10.63 -0.55 -5.14
CA TYR A 128 9.42 -1.18 -4.61
C TYR A 128 9.78 -2.06 -3.42
N THR A 129 9.94 -1.44 -2.27
CA THR A 129 10.56 -2.05 -1.08
C THR A 129 9.55 -2.27 0.05
N CYS A 130 9.84 -3.26 0.88
CA CYS A 130 9.12 -3.51 2.12
C CYS A 130 9.56 -2.54 3.22
N ALA A 131 8.63 -2.23 4.13
CA ALA A 131 8.97 -1.49 5.33
C ALA A 131 9.56 -2.42 6.39
N SER A 132 10.53 -1.94 7.15
CA SER A 132 11.21 -2.68 8.21
C SER A 132 11.33 -1.89 9.50
N ALA A 133 11.47 -2.59 10.61
CA ALA A 133 11.73 -2.05 11.92
C ALA A 133 12.62 -3.02 12.72
N SER A 134 13.11 -2.59 13.87
CA SER A 134 13.87 -3.48 14.75
C SER A 134 13.65 -3.17 16.23
N PHE A 135 13.87 -4.19 17.05
CA PHE A 135 14.08 -4.06 18.49
C PHE A 135 15.42 -4.66 18.85
N VAL A 136 16.10 -4.11 19.85
CA VAL A 136 17.21 -4.80 20.52
C VAL A 136 16.69 -5.31 21.85
N ILE A 137 16.82 -6.62 22.10
CA ILE A 137 16.47 -7.20 23.39
C ILE A 137 17.60 -6.95 24.38
N GLU A 138 17.27 -6.37 25.53
CA GLU A 138 18.21 -6.07 26.59
C GLU A 138 18.06 -7.08 27.72
N ASP A 139 19.15 -7.76 28.04
CA ASP A 139 19.33 -8.51 29.27
C ASP A 139 20.12 -7.65 30.27
N ASN A 140 19.40 -7.14 31.27
CA ASN A 140 19.95 -6.34 32.37
C ASN A 140 19.96 -7.16 33.67
N GLY A 141 20.22 -8.46 33.58
CA GLY A 141 20.17 -9.40 34.70
C GLY A 141 18.81 -10.07 34.81
N LEU A 142 18.30 -10.61 33.70
CA LEU A 142 17.03 -11.32 33.65
C LEU A 142 16.96 -12.45 34.67
N GLN A 143 15.76 -12.68 35.19
CA GLN A 143 15.44 -13.70 36.18
C GLN A 143 14.24 -14.53 35.72
N PRO A 144 14.02 -15.72 36.30
CA PRO A 144 12.79 -16.47 36.09
C PRO A 144 11.54 -15.59 36.21
N TYR A 145 10.58 -15.82 35.32
CA TYR A 145 9.32 -15.09 35.21
C TYR A 145 9.42 -13.62 34.79
N ASP A 146 10.60 -13.13 34.41
CA ASP A 146 10.69 -11.89 33.64
C ASP A 146 10.03 -12.07 32.28
N ARG A 147 9.47 -11.00 31.74
CA ARG A 147 8.59 -11.05 30.58
C ARG A 147 8.76 -9.84 29.69
N VAL A 148 8.86 -10.10 28.39
CA VAL A 148 8.75 -9.10 27.32
C VAL A 148 7.69 -9.54 26.33
N THR A 149 6.82 -8.62 25.95
CA THR A 149 5.76 -8.83 24.98
C THR A 149 5.88 -7.80 23.88
N LEU A 150 5.87 -8.26 22.62
CA LEU A 150 5.75 -7.40 21.45
C LEU A 150 4.32 -7.46 20.92
N TRP A 151 3.74 -6.30 20.67
CA TRP A 151 2.39 -6.14 20.17
C TRP A 151 2.40 -5.60 18.76
N TYR A 152 1.77 -6.34 17.85
CA TYR A 152 1.47 -5.91 16.50
C TYR A 152 -0.03 -6.03 16.27
N GLN A 153 -0.72 -4.90 16.11
CA GLN A 153 -2.19 -4.87 16.08
C GLN A 153 -2.78 -5.59 17.31
N ASN A 154 -3.51 -6.69 17.11
CA ASN A 154 -4.10 -7.55 18.14
C ASN A 154 -3.26 -8.82 18.44
N PHE A 155 -2.06 -8.95 17.87
CA PHE A 155 -1.16 -10.07 18.11
C PHE A 155 -0.17 -9.77 19.23
N ALA A 156 -0.03 -10.72 20.15
CA ALA A 156 0.97 -10.70 21.21
C ALA A 156 2.03 -11.77 20.95
N PHE A 157 3.29 -11.33 20.82
CA PHE A 157 4.46 -12.20 20.79
C PHE A 157 5.13 -12.12 22.14
N ASP A 158 5.10 -13.22 22.88
CA ASP A 158 5.40 -13.20 24.30
C ASP A 158 6.55 -14.12 24.65
N TYR A 159 7.46 -13.60 25.47
CA TYR A 159 8.51 -14.42 26.05
C TYR A 159 8.52 -14.26 27.57
N ILE A 160 8.36 -15.38 28.27
CA ILE A 160 8.48 -15.49 29.72
C ILE A 160 9.72 -16.33 30.01
N VAL A 161 10.65 -15.79 30.78
CA VAL A 161 11.86 -16.51 31.19
C VAL A 161 11.45 -17.74 32.01
N PRO A 162 11.86 -18.95 31.61
CA PRO A 162 11.49 -20.17 32.32
C PRO A 162 12.11 -20.22 33.72
N ASP A 163 11.40 -20.82 34.67
CA ASP A 163 11.96 -21.20 35.96
C ASP A 163 12.63 -22.56 35.82
N GLN A 164 13.95 -22.55 35.63
CA GLN A 164 14.74 -23.74 35.34
C GLN A 164 16.03 -23.76 36.16
N SER A 165 16.52 -24.97 36.45
CA SER A 165 17.78 -25.20 37.17
C SER A 165 19.04 -25.01 36.30
N GLY A 166 18.86 -24.84 34.98
CA GLY A 166 19.94 -24.62 34.01
C GLY A 166 20.28 -23.14 33.79
N PRO A 167 21.19 -22.83 32.85
CA PRO A 167 21.48 -21.45 32.49
C PRO A 167 20.21 -20.75 31.99
N LEU A 168 20.02 -19.49 32.38
CA LEU A 168 18.93 -18.67 31.87
C LEU A 168 19.17 -18.33 30.39
N PRO A 169 18.11 -18.10 29.61
CA PRO A 169 18.24 -17.70 28.21
C PRO A 169 19.00 -16.38 28.08
N THR A 170 19.75 -16.25 27.01
CA THR A 170 20.39 -15.01 26.58
C THR A 170 19.39 -14.11 25.84
N ALA A 171 19.68 -12.81 25.76
CA ALA A 171 18.90 -11.88 24.94
C ALA A 171 18.77 -12.33 23.47
N ALA A 172 19.79 -13.02 22.93
CA ALA A 172 19.76 -13.56 21.58
C ALA A 172 18.77 -14.71 21.43
N GLU A 173 18.69 -15.61 22.42
CA GLU A 173 17.69 -16.68 22.43
C GLU A 173 16.27 -16.13 22.59
N VAL A 174 16.09 -15.06 23.37
CA VAL A 174 14.80 -14.35 23.47
C VAL A 174 14.41 -13.74 22.13
N ALA A 175 15.33 -13.03 21.46
CA ALA A 175 15.07 -12.45 20.14
C ALA A 175 14.72 -13.53 19.10
N ALA A 176 15.46 -14.64 19.08
CA ALA A 176 15.19 -15.77 18.19
C ALA A 176 13.82 -16.41 18.46
N ALA A 177 13.43 -16.57 19.73
CA ALA A 177 12.12 -17.10 20.10
C ALA A 177 10.97 -16.17 19.64
N LEU A 178 11.13 -14.85 19.79
CA LEU A 178 10.15 -13.88 19.31
C LEU A 178 10.07 -13.89 17.77
N ALA A 179 11.20 -13.98 17.06
CA ALA A 179 11.22 -14.11 15.61
C ALA A 179 10.46 -15.36 15.14
N ALA A 180 10.68 -16.50 15.82
CA ALA A 180 10.01 -17.75 15.51
C ALA A 180 8.48 -17.63 15.70
N GLN A 181 8.01 -16.96 16.75
CA GLN A 181 6.59 -16.72 16.95
C GLN A 181 5.98 -15.87 15.84
N ILE A 182 6.65 -14.78 15.43
CA ILE A 182 6.20 -13.91 14.32
C ILE A 182 6.08 -14.72 13.03
N ASN A 183 7.08 -15.54 12.70
CA ASN A 183 7.11 -16.34 11.48
C ASN A 183 6.14 -17.53 11.51
N ALA A 184 5.72 -17.99 12.70
CA ALA A 184 4.76 -19.08 12.85
C ALA A 184 3.31 -18.64 12.60
N VAL A 185 3.03 -17.33 12.57
CA VAL A 185 1.69 -16.82 12.30
C VAL A 185 1.31 -17.09 10.84
N ASN A 186 0.17 -17.74 10.63
CA ASN A 186 -0.42 -17.86 9.29
C ASN A 186 -1.16 -16.55 8.94
N TRP A 187 -0.38 -15.56 8.52
CA TRP A 187 -0.89 -14.22 8.20
C TRP A 187 -1.95 -14.20 7.10
N GLU A 188 -1.81 -15.08 6.11
CA GLU A 188 -2.74 -15.20 4.98
C GLU A 188 -4.12 -15.68 5.44
N ALA A 189 -4.17 -16.74 6.24
CA ALA A 189 -5.43 -17.25 6.79
C ALA A 189 -6.15 -16.23 7.69
N LEU A 190 -5.39 -15.29 8.27
CA LEU A 190 -5.90 -14.23 9.13
C LEU A 190 -6.26 -12.95 8.35
N GLY A 191 -5.98 -12.89 7.06
CA GLY A 191 -6.31 -11.74 6.21
C GLY A 191 -5.61 -10.44 6.63
N ILE A 192 -4.42 -10.53 7.24
CA ILE A 192 -3.69 -9.35 7.70
C ILE A 192 -3.10 -8.59 6.51
N LEU A 193 -3.44 -7.30 6.38
CA LEU A 193 -3.04 -6.46 5.24
C LEU A 193 -1.52 -6.34 5.07
N PHE A 194 -0.80 -6.31 6.19
CA PHE A 194 0.67 -6.27 6.23
C PHE A 194 1.19 -7.45 7.06
N PRO A 195 1.37 -8.62 6.44
CA PRO A 195 2.04 -9.75 7.06
C PRO A 195 3.49 -9.38 7.41
N LEU A 196 4.01 -10.00 8.48
CA LEU A 196 5.36 -9.75 8.95
C LEU A 196 6.25 -10.99 8.78
N ALA A 197 7.52 -10.75 8.52
CA ALA A 197 8.59 -11.71 8.69
C ALA A 197 9.61 -11.14 9.68
N ALA A 198 10.25 -12.00 10.45
CA ALA A 198 11.25 -11.59 11.43
C ALA A 198 12.50 -12.47 11.39
N GLN A 199 13.64 -11.87 11.73
CA GLN A 199 14.92 -12.54 11.85
C GLN A 199 15.67 -11.98 13.05
N ALA A 200 16.25 -12.86 13.87
CA ALA A 200 17.16 -12.46 14.93
C ALA A 200 18.60 -12.44 14.43
N ASP A 201 19.33 -11.37 14.76
CA ASP A 201 20.78 -11.24 14.62
C ASP A 201 21.35 -10.87 16.00
N GLY A 202 21.84 -11.90 16.71
CA GLY A 202 22.13 -11.80 18.14
C GLY A 202 20.91 -11.34 18.91
N ALA A 203 21.05 -10.28 19.71
CA ALA A 203 19.95 -9.69 20.47
C ALA A 203 19.05 -8.75 19.65
N THR A 204 19.41 -8.45 18.39
CA THR A 204 18.62 -7.59 17.51
C THR A 204 17.57 -8.40 16.78
N LEU A 205 16.31 -8.04 16.95
CA LEU A 205 15.18 -8.59 16.22
C LEU A 205 14.85 -7.66 15.05
N HIS A 206 15.16 -8.10 13.83
CA HIS A 206 14.76 -7.44 12.59
C HIS A 206 13.37 -7.92 12.17
N ILE A 207 12.50 -6.99 11.82
CA ILE A 207 11.12 -7.26 11.43
C ILE A 207 10.82 -6.49 10.15
N GLN A 208 10.18 -7.14 9.18
CA GLN A 208 9.88 -6.54 7.88
C GLN A 208 8.49 -6.98 7.42
N THR A 209 7.79 -6.13 6.67
CA THR A 209 6.60 -6.55 5.94
C THR A 209 6.97 -7.54 4.84
N THR A 210 6.14 -8.55 4.58
CA THR A 210 6.37 -9.45 3.43
C THR A 210 5.88 -8.85 2.12
N ARG A 211 5.05 -7.81 2.21
CA ARG A 211 4.56 -7.02 1.08
C ARG A 211 5.31 -5.69 0.98
N PRO A 212 5.84 -5.34 -0.20
CA PRO A 212 6.34 -4.00 -0.49
C PRO A 212 5.22 -2.95 -0.57
N GLY A 213 5.58 -1.69 -0.39
CA GLY A 213 4.66 -0.56 -0.48
C GLY A 213 4.87 0.49 0.60
N ALA A 214 4.67 1.77 0.22
CA ALA A 214 4.84 2.93 1.09
C ALA A 214 3.91 2.92 2.31
N ASP A 215 2.77 2.25 2.21
CA ASP A 215 1.83 2.11 3.32
C ASP A 215 2.41 1.30 4.49
N GLY A 216 3.42 0.44 4.28
CA GLY A 216 4.09 -0.25 5.38
C GLY A 216 4.72 0.71 6.40
N ASN A 217 5.02 1.95 6.00
CA ASN A 217 5.62 2.97 6.86
C ASN A 217 4.67 3.53 7.94
N MET A 218 3.36 3.24 7.88
CA MET A 218 2.42 3.64 8.95
C MET A 218 2.40 2.64 10.12
N LEU A 219 3.01 1.47 9.95
CA LEU A 219 2.96 0.40 10.93
C LEU A 219 3.82 0.74 12.14
N ARG A 220 3.34 0.29 13.30
CA ARG A 220 4.04 0.38 14.58
C ARG A 220 3.93 -0.95 15.30
N MET A 221 5.02 -1.35 15.94
CA MET A 221 5.01 -2.39 16.98
C MET A 221 5.34 -1.77 18.32
N TYR A 222 4.74 -2.32 19.37
CA TYR A 222 4.94 -1.85 20.75
C TYR A 222 5.59 -2.95 21.57
N ALA A 223 6.56 -2.57 22.41
CA ALA A 223 7.19 -3.48 23.36
C ALA A 223 6.76 -3.12 24.78
N VAL A 224 6.31 -4.13 25.52
CA VAL A 224 5.96 -4.01 26.93
C VAL A 224 6.80 -5.00 27.72
N ALA A 225 7.38 -4.55 28.82
CA ALA A 225 8.17 -5.38 29.71
C ALA A 225 7.55 -5.39 31.11
N LYS A 226 7.66 -6.52 31.80
CA LYS A 226 7.24 -6.63 33.21
C LYS A 226 8.09 -5.75 34.12
N ASN A 227 9.37 -5.59 33.80
CA ASN A 227 10.35 -4.81 34.57
C ASN A 227 11.55 -4.42 33.69
N ALA A 228 12.58 -3.81 34.29
CA ALA A 228 13.76 -3.33 33.57
C ALA A 228 14.83 -4.40 33.29
N ARG A 229 14.68 -5.62 33.82
CA ARG A 229 15.69 -6.70 33.72
C ARG A 229 15.67 -7.40 32.36
N LEU A 230 14.48 -7.54 31.76
CA LEU A 230 14.29 -8.01 30.40
C LEU A 230 13.33 -7.07 29.67
N ARG A 231 13.83 -6.35 28.65
CA ARG A 231 13.02 -5.40 27.87
C ARG A 231 13.54 -5.25 26.45
N ALA A 232 12.78 -4.58 25.59
CA ALA A 232 13.31 -4.06 24.35
C ALA A 232 13.94 -2.68 24.58
N SER A 233 14.95 -2.32 23.78
CA SER A 233 15.66 -1.04 23.84
C SER A 233 14.75 0.17 23.63
N ASN A 234 13.70 0.02 22.84
CA ASN A 234 12.67 1.02 22.61
C ASN A 234 11.27 0.45 22.87
N PRO A 235 10.34 1.24 23.43
CA PRO A 235 8.96 0.80 23.65
C PRO A 235 8.14 0.77 22.35
N VAL A 236 8.62 1.41 21.28
CA VAL A 236 7.95 1.49 19.98
C VAL A 236 8.98 1.29 18.87
N ALA A 237 8.67 0.42 17.91
CA ALA A 237 9.37 0.32 16.65
C ALA A 237 8.45 0.86 15.54
N VAL A 238 8.94 1.88 14.81
CA VAL A 238 8.24 2.48 13.67
C VAL A 238 8.81 1.85 12.40
N PHE A 239 7.94 1.29 11.56
CA PHE A 239 8.35 0.72 10.28
C PHE A 239 8.71 1.82 9.29
N GLN A 240 9.80 1.62 8.55
CA GLN A 240 10.34 2.59 7.60
C GLN A 240 10.93 1.89 6.37
N GLY A 241 11.16 2.68 5.30
CA GLY A 241 11.84 2.21 4.10
C GLY A 241 10.95 1.50 3.08
N GLY A 242 9.64 1.43 3.31
CA GLY A 242 8.68 0.96 2.29
C GLY A 242 8.50 1.99 1.18
N SER A 243 8.40 1.55 -0.07
CA SER A 243 8.20 2.40 -1.25
C SER A 243 7.23 1.77 -2.25
N SER A 244 6.59 2.61 -3.08
CA SER A 244 5.58 2.27 -4.10
C SER A 244 5.84 3.00 -5.40
#